data_AF-A0A4Y2N2E6-F1
#
_entry.id   AF-A0A4Y2N2E6-F1
#
_cell.length_a   1.000
_cell.length_b   1.000
_cell.length_c   1.000
_cell.angle_alpha   90.00
_cell.angle_beta   90.00
_cell.angle_gamma   90.00
#
_symmetry.space_group_name_H-M   'P 1'
#
loop_
_entity.id
_entity.type
_entity.pdbx_description
1 polymer ?
#
loop_
_entity_poly.entity_id
_entity_poly.type
_entity_poly.pdbx_seq_one_letter_code
_entity_poly.pdbx_strand_id
1 'polypeptide(L)'
;MGKHHYKISSDIPTATSLEELAYELSCSNGIIITHMRRFVKQNTQPEAAPVLITILGTTLPEYVKMWFIHQRINLFVDRSRTCNKCFSFFHATRTCTLDPACHQCGQIHASTCQGPIHYINCKGDHSALDKNCPHYIKEIKVLEYKARYHVTTGEARRILNQRPNTNLATIVKSNISNTDLENTLTTKIESIFQKMQEKIDQQMAAKLTIIELSSSEAPPDVLMC
;
A
#
# COMPACT_ATOMS: atom_id res chain seq x y z
N MET A 1 -8.49 -5.39 -5.68
CA MET A 1 -7.50 -4.55 -6.39
C MET A 1 -7.42 -3.20 -5.70
N GLY A 2 -6.22 -2.69 -5.43
CA GLY A 2 -6.04 -1.41 -4.74
C GLY A 2 -6.37 -0.23 -5.65
N LYS A 3 -6.78 0.90 -5.06
CA LYS A 3 -6.89 2.19 -5.77
C LYS A 3 -5.61 2.97 -5.59
N HIS A 4 -4.98 3.35 -6.69
CA HIS A 4 -3.74 4.10 -6.70
C HIS A 4 -3.99 5.49 -7.28
N HIS A 5 -3.45 6.53 -6.64
CA HIS A 5 -3.62 7.92 -7.07
C HIS A 5 -2.30 8.46 -7.61
N TYR A 6 -2.33 9.02 -8.83
CA TYR A 6 -1.14 9.56 -9.49
C TYR A 6 -1.37 10.95 -10.02
N LYS A 7 -0.33 11.77 -9.93
CA LYS A 7 -0.30 13.10 -10.51
C LYS A 7 0.59 13.11 -11.74
N ILE A 8 0.00 13.51 -12.86
CA ILE A 8 0.72 13.92 -14.07
C ILE A 8 0.99 15.42 -13.93
N SER A 9 2.27 15.81 -13.94
CA SER A 9 2.72 17.06 -13.30
C SER A 9 2.64 18.31 -14.17
N SER A 10 2.64 18.17 -15.50
CA SER A 10 2.51 19.27 -16.48
C SER A 10 2.21 18.69 -17.87
N ASP A 11 1.93 19.58 -18.83
CA ASP A 11 1.86 19.26 -20.28
C ASP A 11 0.58 18.57 -20.78
N ILE A 12 -0.48 18.57 -19.98
CA ILE A 12 -1.81 18.15 -20.43
C ILE A 12 -2.63 19.38 -20.80
N PRO A 13 -2.93 19.61 -22.09
CA PRO A 13 -3.76 20.73 -22.52
C PRO A 13 -5.10 20.77 -21.78
N THR A 14 -5.54 21.96 -21.40
CA THR A 14 -6.86 22.16 -20.81
C THR A 14 -7.99 22.00 -21.84
N ALA A 15 -7.67 22.15 -23.13
CA ALA A 15 -8.58 21.86 -24.24
C ALA A 15 -8.94 20.37 -24.36
N THR A 16 -8.05 19.46 -23.96
CA THR A 16 -8.32 18.01 -23.97
C THR A 16 -9.33 17.66 -22.89
N SER A 17 -10.41 16.98 -23.27
CA SER A 17 -11.41 16.49 -22.31
C SER A 17 -10.82 15.41 -21.41
N LEU A 18 -11.35 15.27 -20.19
CA LEU A 18 -10.90 14.19 -19.28
C LEU A 18 -11.31 12.81 -19.78
N GLU A 19 -12.38 12.71 -20.58
CA GLU A 19 -12.85 11.45 -21.16
C GLU A 19 -11.91 10.96 -22.26
N GLU A 20 -11.53 11.85 -23.18
CA GLU A 20 -10.55 11.56 -24.23
C GLU A 20 -9.19 11.17 -23.63
N LEU A 21 -8.73 11.91 -22.63
CA LEU A 21 -7.49 11.59 -21.92
C LEU A 21 -7.57 10.24 -21.19
N ALA A 22 -8.71 9.92 -20.58
CA ALA A 22 -8.92 8.64 -19.92
C ALA A 22 -8.89 7.48 -20.92
N TYR A 23 -9.52 7.65 -22.08
CA TYR A 23 -9.50 6.66 -23.15
C TYR A 23 -8.08 6.44 -23.67
N GLU A 24 -7.35 7.51 -24.01
CA GLU A 24 -5.97 7.43 -24.49
C GLU A 24 -5.09 6.67 -23.50
N LEU A 25 -5.04 7.12 -22.24
CA LEU A 25 -4.19 6.51 -21.22
C LEU A 25 -4.55 5.05 -20.95
N SER A 26 -5.85 4.70 -20.98
CA SER A 26 -6.30 3.33 -20.76
C SER A 26 -5.89 2.42 -21.92
N CYS A 27 -6.09 2.86 -23.16
CA CYS A 27 -5.75 2.09 -24.36
C CYS A 27 -4.25 1.94 -24.56
N SER A 28 -3.46 2.99 -24.33
CA SER A 28 -2.02 2.99 -24.61
C SER A 28 -1.19 2.26 -23.55
N ASN A 29 -1.71 2.08 -22.33
CA ASN A 29 -0.98 1.47 -21.21
C ASN A 29 -1.64 0.19 -20.64
N GLY A 30 -2.85 -0.17 -21.08
CA GLY A 30 -3.59 -1.31 -20.52
C GLY A 30 -3.99 -1.11 -19.05
N ILE A 31 -4.22 0.14 -18.63
CA ILE A 31 -4.63 0.51 -17.27
C ILE A 31 -6.13 0.80 -17.21
N ILE A 32 -6.73 0.58 -16.05
CA ILE A 32 -8.14 0.92 -15.80
C ILE A 32 -8.20 2.19 -14.95
N ILE A 33 -8.63 3.30 -15.55
CA ILE A 33 -8.81 4.57 -14.86
C ILE A 33 -10.24 4.66 -14.33
N THR A 34 -10.41 4.73 -13.02
CA THR A 34 -11.73 4.86 -12.38
C THR A 34 -12.17 6.28 -12.13
N HIS A 35 -11.21 7.19 -11.97
CA HIS A 35 -11.51 8.58 -11.63
C HIS A 35 -10.38 9.48 -12.11
N MET A 36 -10.75 10.64 -12.63
CA MET A 36 -9.83 11.66 -13.10
C MET A 36 -10.23 13.03 -12.59
N ARG A 37 -9.25 13.87 -12.24
CA ARG A 37 -9.49 15.23 -11.78
C ARG A 37 -8.38 16.15 -12.26
N ARG A 38 -8.75 17.24 -12.94
CA ARG A 38 -7.82 18.30 -13.33
C ARG A 38 -7.61 19.31 -12.20
N PHE A 39 -6.37 19.72 -11.97
CA PHE A 39 -6.03 20.79 -11.03
C PHE A 39 -5.96 22.13 -11.76
N VAL A 40 -7.07 22.86 -11.79
CA VAL A 40 -7.13 24.22 -12.37
C VAL A 40 -7.05 25.23 -11.23
N LYS A 41 -6.21 26.27 -11.37
CA LYS A 41 -6.19 27.39 -10.44
C LYS A 41 -7.43 28.26 -10.67
N GLN A 42 -8.08 28.69 -9.59
CA GLN A 42 -9.15 29.67 -9.70
C GLN A 42 -8.56 30.99 -10.26
N ASN A 43 -9.29 31.65 -11.15
CA ASN A 43 -8.93 32.94 -11.77
C ASN A 43 -7.78 32.91 -12.79
N THR A 44 -7.36 31.75 -13.27
CA THR A 44 -6.43 31.62 -14.40
C THR A 44 -6.94 30.56 -15.38
N GLN A 45 -6.81 30.82 -16.68
CA GLN A 45 -7.07 29.84 -17.75
C GLN A 45 -5.71 29.36 -18.28
N PRO A 46 -5.04 28.41 -17.61
CA PRO A 46 -3.77 27.91 -18.10
C PRO A 46 -3.98 27.05 -19.35
N GLU A 47 -3.04 27.11 -20.30
CA GLU A 47 -3.05 26.25 -21.49
C GLU A 47 -2.86 24.77 -21.12
N ALA A 48 -2.10 24.49 -20.05
CA ALA A 48 -1.87 23.14 -19.54
C ALA A 48 -2.11 23.07 -18.01
N ALA A 49 -2.65 21.95 -17.55
CA ALA A 49 -2.95 21.74 -16.13
C ALA A 49 -2.59 20.32 -15.67
N PRO A 50 -2.03 20.15 -14.45
CA PRO A 50 -1.77 18.83 -13.88
C PRO A 50 -3.07 18.04 -13.71
N VAL A 51 -3.00 16.72 -13.87
CA VAL A 51 -4.15 15.81 -13.71
C VAL A 51 -3.84 14.77 -12.64
N LEU A 52 -4.82 14.55 -11.76
CA LEU A 52 -4.87 13.41 -10.84
C LEU A 52 -5.64 12.28 -11.53
N ILE A 53 -5.00 11.13 -11.68
CA ILE A 53 -5.63 9.90 -12.17
C ILE A 53 -5.72 8.90 -11.02
N THR A 54 -6.80 8.11 -11.01
CA THR A 54 -6.98 7.00 -10.07
C THR A 54 -7.08 5.71 -10.86
N ILE A 55 -6.14 4.80 -10.62
CA ILE A 55 -6.00 3.53 -11.34
C ILE A 55 -6.36 2.37 -10.40
N LEU A 56 -7.01 1.34 -10.93
CA LEU A 56 -7.14 0.04 -10.26
C LEU A 56 -5.97 -0.85 -10.65
N GLY A 57 -5.21 -1.36 -9.68
CA GLY A 57 -4.05 -2.18 -9.97
C GLY A 57 -3.35 -2.74 -8.74
N THR A 58 -2.16 -3.30 -8.99
CA THR A 58 -1.22 -3.80 -7.97
C THR A 58 0.19 -3.26 -8.18
N THR A 59 0.57 -2.97 -9.43
CA THR A 59 1.89 -2.48 -9.80
C THR A 59 1.85 -1.02 -10.27
N LEU A 60 2.93 -0.31 -9.94
CA LEU A 60 3.13 1.10 -10.22
C LEU A 60 3.96 1.26 -11.50
N PRO A 61 3.42 1.82 -12.59
CA PRO A 61 4.25 2.28 -13.69
C PRO A 61 4.96 3.59 -13.30
N GLU A 62 6.25 3.73 -13.61
CA GLU A 62 6.99 5.00 -13.43
C GLU A 62 6.66 6.01 -14.55
N TYR A 63 6.31 5.48 -15.73
CA TYR A 63 5.97 6.23 -16.92
C TYR A 63 4.66 5.71 -17.51
N VAL A 64 3.89 6.61 -18.09
CA VAL A 64 2.73 6.28 -18.93
C VAL A 64 2.98 6.79 -20.33
N LYS A 65 2.64 5.98 -21.32
CA LYS A 65 2.50 6.46 -22.69
C LYS A 65 1.29 7.38 -22.74
N MET A 66 1.51 8.56 -23.27
CA MET A 66 0.47 9.55 -23.49
C MET A 66 0.71 10.16 -24.88
N TRP A 67 -0.18 9.85 -25.83
CA TRP A 67 0.01 10.15 -27.25
C TRP A 67 1.35 9.60 -27.78
N PHE A 68 2.26 10.48 -28.20
CA PHE A 68 3.57 10.16 -28.78
C PHE A 68 4.72 10.29 -27.77
N ILE A 69 4.45 10.56 -26.49
CA ILE A 69 5.46 10.78 -25.46
C ILE A 69 5.31 9.82 -24.27
N HIS A 70 6.42 9.55 -23.58
CA HIS A 70 6.40 8.88 -22.29
C HIS A 70 6.42 9.93 -21.18
N GLN A 71 5.31 10.02 -20.46
CA GLN A 71 5.14 10.97 -19.39
C GLN A 71 5.47 10.31 -18.05
N ARG A 72 6.39 10.92 -17.29
CA ARG A 72 6.66 10.50 -15.92
C ARG A 72 5.44 10.80 -15.04
N ILE A 73 5.00 9.80 -14.27
CA ILE A 73 3.92 9.96 -13.29
C ILE A 73 4.50 9.95 -11.88
N ASN A 74 3.91 10.76 -11.01
CA ASN A 74 4.29 10.81 -9.61
C ASN A 74 3.16 10.25 -8.76
N LEU A 75 3.50 9.45 -7.75
CA LEU A 75 2.55 9.07 -6.72
C LEU A 75 1.93 10.32 -6.09
N PHE A 76 0.61 10.37 -6.00
CA PHE A 76 -0.07 11.50 -5.40
C PHE A 76 0.01 11.40 -3.87
N VAL A 77 0.88 12.21 -3.29
CA VAL A 77 0.98 12.39 -1.84
C VAL A 77 0.10 13.57 -1.44
N ASP A 78 -0.82 13.32 -0.51
CA ASP A 78 -1.66 14.37 0.07
C ASP A 78 -0.79 15.47 0.70
N ARG A 79 -1.26 16.72 0.65
CA ARG A 79 -0.63 17.79 1.42
C ARG A 79 -0.94 17.60 2.90
N SER A 80 0.08 17.69 3.75
CA SER A 80 -0.11 17.78 5.19
C SER A 80 -1.01 18.96 5.53
N ARG A 81 -2.13 18.67 6.17
CA ARG A 81 -3.10 19.67 6.62
C ARG A 81 -2.88 19.90 8.10
N THR A 82 -2.42 21.08 8.44
CA THR A 82 -2.47 21.59 9.81
C THR A 82 -3.80 22.28 10.05
N CYS A 83 -4.32 22.17 11.27
CA CYS A 83 -5.44 22.98 11.70
C CYS A 83 -5.00 24.46 11.73
N ASN A 84 -5.74 25.36 11.07
CA ASN A 84 -5.37 26.78 11.05
C ASN A 84 -5.64 27.50 12.40
N LYS A 85 -6.35 26.86 13.33
CA LYS A 85 -6.62 27.41 14.67
C LYS A 85 -5.56 27.00 15.68
N CYS A 86 -5.28 25.70 15.81
CA CYS A 86 -4.38 25.17 16.84
C CYS A 86 -3.10 24.52 16.28
N PHE A 87 -2.91 24.53 14.97
CA PHE A 87 -1.74 23.97 14.26
C PHE A 87 -1.48 22.48 14.49
N SER A 88 -2.49 21.75 14.97
CA SER A 88 -2.48 20.30 15.12
C SER A 88 -2.65 19.57 13.78
N PHE A 89 -1.98 18.42 13.62
CA PHE A 89 -2.10 17.54 12.43
C PHE A 89 -3.21 16.48 12.56
N PHE A 90 -3.91 16.44 13.70
CA PHE A 90 -4.79 15.32 14.05
C PHE A 90 -6.24 15.53 13.60
N HIS A 91 -6.62 16.76 13.25
CA HIS A 91 -7.98 17.10 12.88
C HIS A 91 -8.02 18.23 11.85
N ALA A 92 -9.14 18.34 11.14
CA ALA A 92 -9.36 19.44 10.20
C ALA A 92 -9.80 20.70 10.95
N THR A 93 -9.45 21.89 10.42
CA THR A 93 -9.82 23.19 11.01
C THR A 93 -11.31 23.30 11.36
N ARG A 94 -12.19 22.72 10.53
CA ARG A 94 -13.65 22.75 10.71
C ARG A 94 -14.16 21.97 11.93
N THR A 95 -13.41 20.97 12.41
CA THR A 95 -13.77 20.17 13.58
C THR A 95 -13.04 20.64 14.84
N CYS A 96 -12.29 21.74 14.74
CA CYS A 96 -11.52 22.28 15.85
C CYS A 96 -12.40 23.13 16.76
N THR A 97 -12.47 22.72 18.04
CA THR A 97 -13.17 23.41 19.12
C THR A 97 -12.30 24.39 19.89
N LEU A 98 -10.98 24.41 19.63
CA LEU A 98 -10.05 25.32 20.29
C LEU A 98 -10.11 26.72 19.69
N ASP A 99 -9.77 27.70 20.51
CA ASP A 99 -9.56 29.08 20.09
C ASP A 99 -8.33 29.23 19.19
N PRO A 100 -8.32 30.23 18.28
CA PRO A 100 -7.19 30.47 17.39
C PRO A 100 -5.94 30.88 18.19
N ALA A 101 -4.94 30.00 18.16
CA ALA A 101 -3.62 30.25 18.71
C ALA A 101 -2.77 31.04 17.70
N CYS A 102 -1.76 31.75 18.22
CA CYS A 102 -0.77 32.41 17.39
C CYS A 102 0.21 31.42 16.76
N HIS A 103 0.47 31.56 15.46
CA HIS A 103 1.44 30.72 14.74
C HIS A 103 2.91 30.93 15.18
N GLN A 104 3.21 32.03 15.87
CA GLN A 104 4.56 32.35 16.35
C GLN A 104 4.80 31.81 17.76
N CYS A 105 3.97 32.17 18.74
CA CYS A 105 4.19 31.83 20.15
C CYS A 105 3.25 30.73 20.69
N GLY A 106 2.26 30.28 19.91
CA GLY A 106 1.30 29.24 20.33
C GLY A 106 0.25 29.68 21.34
N GLN A 107 0.27 30.95 21.81
CA GLN A 107 -0.69 31.48 22.78
C GLN A 107 -1.88 32.15 22.09
N ILE A 108 -3.00 32.25 22.81
CA ILE A 108 -4.20 32.94 22.35
C ILE A 108 -4.05 34.42 22.69
N HIS A 109 -4.00 35.28 21.67
CA HIS A 109 -4.00 36.73 21.84
C HIS A 109 -4.59 37.43 20.62
N ALA A 110 -5.21 38.60 20.84
CA ALA A 110 -5.82 39.40 19.78
C ALA A 110 -4.88 40.48 19.22
N SER A 111 -3.87 40.90 19.99
CA SER A 111 -2.90 41.93 19.62
C SER A 111 -1.71 41.36 18.85
N THR A 112 -0.82 42.24 18.36
CA THR A 112 0.46 41.83 17.75
C THR A 112 1.26 40.94 18.70
N CYS A 113 1.81 39.84 18.17
CA CYS A 113 2.59 38.90 18.95
C CYS A 113 3.89 39.55 19.45
N GLN A 114 4.11 39.51 20.77
CA GLN A 114 5.36 39.94 21.42
C GLN A 114 6.07 38.78 22.13
N GLY A 115 5.49 37.58 22.07
CA GLY A 115 6.05 36.39 22.70
C GLY A 115 7.23 35.81 21.92
N PRO A 116 8.10 35.03 22.57
CA PRO A 116 9.15 34.28 21.88
C PRO A 116 8.52 33.31 20.87
N ILE A 117 9.23 33.06 19.78
CA ILE A 117 8.81 32.09 18.77
C ILE A 117 8.94 30.69 19.38
N HIS A 118 7.82 29.99 19.52
CA HIS A 118 7.77 28.67 20.12
C HIS A 118 6.61 27.86 19.55
N TYR A 119 6.90 26.70 18.96
CA TYR A 119 5.86 25.82 18.42
C TYR A 119 5.39 24.78 19.44
N ILE A 120 4.10 24.82 19.77
CA ILE A 120 3.48 24.03 20.84
C ILE A 120 3.61 22.51 20.68
N ASN A 121 3.64 21.99 19.45
CA ASN A 121 3.63 20.54 19.22
C ASN A 121 5.01 19.90 19.30
N CYS A 122 6.08 20.60 18.88
CA CYS A 122 7.44 20.07 18.96
C CYS A 122 8.30 20.74 20.04
N LYS A 123 7.78 21.79 20.68
CA LYS A 123 8.49 22.65 21.65
C LYS A 123 9.79 23.25 21.11
N GLY A 124 9.85 23.52 19.81
CA GLY A 124 11.02 24.07 19.14
C GLY A 124 10.91 25.58 18.94
N ASP A 125 12.06 26.24 18.81
CA ASP A 125 12.19 27.69 18.62
C ASP A 125 11.97 28.09 17.15
N HIS A 126 10.80 27.72 16.61
CA HIS A 126 10.36 28.05 15.26
C HIS A 126 8.85 28.23 15.21
N SER A 127 8.37 28.86 14.14
CA SER A 127 6.92 29.05 13.93
C SER A 127 6.25 27.74 13.55
N ALA A 128 4.96 27.60 13.89
CA ALA A 128 4.10 26.50 13.45
C ALA A 128 4.06 26.27 11.92
N LEU A 129 4.44 27.27 11.12
CA LEU A 129 4.47 27.22 9.66
C LEU A 129 5.81 26.73 9.10
N ASP A 130 6.82 26.51 9.95
CA ASP A 130 8.14 26.06 9.52
C ASP A 130 8.10 24.61 9.01
N LYS A 131 8.56 24.42 7.77
CA LYS A 131 8.63 23.11 7.12
C LYS A 131 9.81 22.27 7.62
N ASN A 132 10.76 22.87 8.32
CA ASN A 132 11.87 22.17 8.96
C ASN A 132 11.49 21.56 10.31
N CYS A 133 10.26 21.80 10.79
CA CYS A 133 9.78 21.20 12.02
C CYS A 133 9.85 19.66 11.95
N PRO A 134 10.46 18.97 12.94
CA PRO A 134 10.54 17.51 12.96
C PRO A 134 9.17 16.82 12.92
N HIS A 135 8.15 17.42 13.55
CA HIS A 135 6.78 16.91 13.51
C HIS A 135 6.16 17.06 12.11
N TYR A 136 6.41 18.17 11.42
CA TYR A 136 5.96 18.36 10.04
C TYR A 136 6.60 17.33 9.09
N ILE A 137 7.92 17.18 9.16
CA ILE A 137 8.66 16.19 8.36
C ILE A 137 8.14 14.78 8.61
N LYS A 138 7.87 14.45 9.87
CA LYS A 138 7.31 13.15 10.26
C LYS A 138 5.92 12.94 9.66
N GLU A 139 5.06 13.96 9.66
CA GLU A 139 3.72 13.86 9.05
C GLU A 139 3.79 13.69 7.54
N ILE A 140 4.74 14.36 6.85
CA ILE A 140 4.97 14.14 5.42
C ILE A 140 5.34 12.67 5.15
N LYS A 141 6.23 12.07 5.94
CA LYS A 141 6.56 10.64 5.82
C LYS A 141 5.36 9.73 6.03
N VAL A 142 4.44 10.07 6.95
CA VAL A 142 3.17 9.34 7.14
C VAL A 142 2.31 9.39 5.88
N LEU A 143 2.21 10.55 5.24
CA LEU A 143 1.41 10.71 4.01
C LEU A 143 2.04 10.00 2.81
N GLU A 144 3.37 10.02 2.70
CA GLU A 144 4.12 9.26 1.69
C GLU A 144 3.90 7.75 1.87
N TYR A 145 4.00 7.25 3.10
CA TYR A 145 3.76 5.84 3.41
C TYR A 145 2.31 5.44 3.11
N LYS A 146 1.35 6.25 3.54
CA LYS A 146 -0.07 6.07 3.21
C LYS A 146 -0.27 5.94 1.69
N ALA A 147 0.29 6.88 0.92
CA ALA A 147 0.13 6.88 -0.52
C ALA A 147 0.77 5.65 -1.17
N ARG A 148 1.92 5.19 -0.68
CA ARG A 148 2.69 4.09 -1.26
C ARG A 148 2.12 2.71 -0.93
N TYR A 149 1.59 2.54 0.28
CA TYR A 149 1.15 1.23 0.78
C TYR A 149 -0.38 1.11 0.90
N HIS A 150 -1.13 2.14 0.52
CA HIS A 150 -2.60 2.13 0.50
C HIS A 150 -3.25 1.79 1.85
N VAL A 151 -2.60 2.18 2.94
CA VAL A 151 -3.10 2.04 4.30
C VAL A 151 -3.79 3.31 4.76
N THR A 152 -4.54 3.25 5.85
CA THR A 152 -5.09 4.45 6.48
C THR A 152 -3.98 5.33 7.09
N THR A 153 -4.24 6.62 7.27
CA THR A 153 -3.28 7.53 7.95
C THR A 153 -2.94 7.03 9.36
N GLY A 154 -3.91 6.46 10.07
CA GLY A 154 -3.72 5.89 11.41
C GLY A 154 -2.76 4.70 11.41
N GLU A 155 -2.91 3.78 10.44
CA GLU A 155 -2.00 2.64 10.27
C GLU A 155 -0.59 3.07 9.87
N ALA A 156 -0.46 3.97 8.88
CA ALA A 156 0.83 4.54 8.47
C ALA A 156 1.55 5.18 9.66
N ARG A 157 0.81 5.97 10.46
CA ARG A 157 1.33 6.58 11.68
C ARG A 157 1.72 5.55 12.72
N ARG A 158 0.93 4.49 12.93
CA ARG A 158 1.28 3.40 13.85
C ARG A 158 2.58 2.74 13.44
N ILE A 159 2.75 2.39 12.16
CA ILE A 159 3.93 1.71 11.64
C ILE A 159 5.17 2.61 11.75
N LEU A 160 5.08 3.88 11.36
CA LEU A 160 6.23 4.81 11.44
C LEU A 160 6.55 5.29 12.86
N ASN A 161 5.58 5.22 13.78
CA ASN A 161 5.77 5.54 15.20
C ASN A 161 6.19 4.32 16.02
N GLN A 162 6.05 3.11 15.49
CA GLN A 162 6.68 1.96 16.10
C GLN A 162 8.18 2.26 16.10
N ARG A 163 8.72 2.42 17.31
CA ARG A 163 10.14 2.21 17.51
C ARG A 163 10.44 0.83 16.95
N PRO A 164 11.61 0.59 16.33
CA PRO A 164 12.10 -0.78 16.21
C PRO A 164 12.21 -1.31 17.65
N ASN A 165 11.13 -1.90 18.15
CA ASN A 165 11.11 -2.67 19.37
C ASN A 165 11.81 -3.97 19.01
N THR A 166 13.13 -3.91 18.83
CA THR A 166 14.00 -5.04 19.11
C THR A 166 14.04 -5.23 20.63
N ASN A 167 12.86 -5.46 21.24
CA ASN A 167 12.84 -6.24 22.46
C ASN A 167 13.12 -7.66 21.98
N LEU A 168 14.32 -8.16 22.28
CA LEU A 168 14.74 -9.54 21.99
C LEU A 168 13.63 -10.54 22.35
N ALA A 169 12.88 -10.28 23.43
CA ALA A 169 11.72 -11.06 23.85
C ALA A 169 10.58 -11.16 22.80
N THR A 170 10.30 -10.12 22.02
CA THR A 170 9.24 -10.14 21.00
C THR A 170 9.69 -10.90 19.75
N ILE A 171 10.95 -10.73 19.35
CA ILE A 171 11.57 -11.50 18.25
C ILE A 171 11.65 -12.99 18.61
N VAL A 172 12.06 -13.30 19.85
CA VAL A 172 12.09 -14.67 20.35
C VAL A 172 10.69 -15.27 20.39
N LYS A 173 9.67 -14.55 20.89
CA LYS A 173 8.28 -15.05 20.87
C LYS A 173 7.75 -15.26 19.44
N SER A 174 8.00 -14.35 18.50
CA SER A 174 7.58 -14.53 17.11
C SER A 174 8.31 -15.68 16.42
N ASN A 175 9.61 -15.86 16.70
CA ASN A 175 10.38 -16.98 16.17
C ASN A 175 9.89 -18.31 16.74
N ILE A 176 9.63 -18.40 18.05
CA ILE A 176 9.07 -19.60 18.69
C ILE A 176 7.68 -19.94 18.11
N SER A 177 6.85 -18.93 17.88
CA SER A 177 5.50 -19.13 17.32
C SER A 177 5.55 -19.60 15.85
N ASN A 178 6.49 -19.08 15.07
CA ASN A 178 6.69 -19.52 13.68
C ASN A 178 7.28 -20.92 13.62
N THR A 179 8.22 -21.29 14.50
CA THR A 179 8.78 -22.65 14.53
C THR A 179 7.70 -23.68 14.90
N ASP A 180 6.78 -23.36 15.81
CA ASP A 180 5.68 -24.28 16.15
C ASP A 180 4.71 -24.47 14.97
N LEU A 181 4.42 -23.41 14.21
CA LEU A 181 3.57 -23.49 13.03
C LEU A 181 4.26 -24.24 11.88
N GLU A 182 5.54 -23.98 11.65
CA GLU A 182 6.36 -24.69 10.67
C GLU A 182 6.47 -26.18 11.00
N ASN A 183 6.77 -26.53 12.25
CA ASN A 183 6.80 -27.91 12.73
C ASN A 183 5.42 -28.60 12.61
N THR A 184 4.34 -27.88 12.90
CA THR A 184 2.97 -28.40 12.72
C THR A 184 2.63 -28.60 11.24
N LEU A 185 3.14 -27.73 10.36
CA LEU A 185 2.93 -27.84 8.92
C LEU A 185 3.74 -28.99 8.33
N THR A 186 5.01 -29.13 8.69
CA THR A 186 5.89 -30.21 8.21
C THR A 186 5.38 -31.57 8.67
N THR A 187 5.01 -31.74 9.94
CA THR A 187 4.42 -33.00 10.45
C THR A 187 3.12 -33.37 9.75
N LYS A 188 2.26 -32.39 9.44
CA LYS A 188 1.04 -32.63 8.65
C LYS A 188 1.37 -33.03 7.21
N ILE A 189 2.35 -32.39 6.59
CA ILE A 189 2.81 -32.72 5.24
C ILE A 189 3.39 -34.14 5.21
N GLU A 190 4.25 -34.49 6.15
CA GLU A 190 4.83 -35.83 6.30
C GLU A 190 3.75 -36.90 6.50
N SER A 191 2.75 -36.64 7.34
CA SER A 191 1.61 -37.55 7.53
C SER A 191 0.81 -37.77 6.24
N ILE A 192 0.64 -36.72 5.43
CA ILE A 192 -0.03 -36.82 4.12
C ILE A 192 0.81 -37.68 3.17
N PHE A 193 2.13 -37.45 3.10
CA PHE A 193 3.03 -38.25 2.27
C PHE A 193 3.03 -39.72 2.69
N GLN A 194 3.06 -40.01 3.99
CA GLN A 194 3.04 -41.38 4.48
C GLN A 194 1.75 -42.11 4.07
N LYS A 195 0.59 -41.45 4.20
CA LYS A 195 -0.68 -42.01 3.75
C LYS A 195 -0.74 -42.21 2.23
N MET A 196 -0.12 -41.33 1.46
CA MET A 196 0.01 -41.51 0.02
C MET A 196 0.90 -42.71 -0.32
N GLN A 197 2.01 -42.88 0.39
CA GLN A 197 2.94 -43.99 0.20
C GLN A 197 2.28 -45.33 0.51
N GLU A 198 1.61 -45.44 1.66
CA GLU A 198 0.86 -46.66 2.04
C GLU A 198 -0.20 -47.02 0.98
N LYS A 199 -0.86 -46.02 0.40
CA LYS A 199 -1.87 -46.24 -0.64
C LYS A 199 -1.25 -46.72 -1.96
N ILE A 200 -0.06 -46.23 -2.31
CA ILE A 200 0.70 -46.72 -3.47
C ILE A 200 1.14 -48.17 -3.23
N ASP A 201 1.67 -48.46 -2.05
CA ASP A 201 2.14 -49.81 -1.70
C ASP A 201 0.98 -50.82 -1.71
N GLN A 202 -0.20 -50.44 -1.20
CA GLN A 202 -1.43 -51.24 -1.30
C GLN A 202 -1.85 -51.49 -2.75
N GLN A 203 -1.77 -50.48 -3.63
CA GLN A 203 -2.08 -50.67 -5.05
C GLN A 203 -1.07 -51.56 -5.76
N MET A 204 0.21 -51.42 -5.43
CA MET A 204 1.27 -52.27 -5.99
C MET A 204 1.11 -53.72 -5.54
N ALA A 205 0.85 -53.96 -4.25
CA ALA A 205 0.59 -55.28 -3.71
C ALA A 205 -0.64 -55.93 -4.37
N ALA A 206 -1.76 -55.18 -4.48
CA ALA A 206 -2.96 -55.67 -5.16
C ALA A 206 -2.69 -56.03 -6.63
N LYS A 207 -1.88 -55.25 -7.34
CA LYS A 207 -1.48 -55.57 -8.72
C LYS A 207 -0.58 -56.80 -8.79
N LEU A 208 0.37 -56.97 -7.89
CA LEU A 208 1.23 -58.16 -7.83
C LEU A 208 0.40 -59.43 -7.59
N THR A 209 -0.56 -59.41 -6.68
CA THR A 209 -1.45 -60.55 -6.43
C THR A 209 -2.30 -60.90 -7.66
N ILE A 210 -2.80 -59.89 -8.39
CA ILE A 210 -3.56 -60.12 -9.64
C ILE A 210 -2.65 -60.76 -10.71
N ILE A 211 -1.39 -60.31 -10.82
CA ILE A 211 -0.42 -60.89 -11.76
C ILE A 211 -0.13 -62.36 -11.40
N GLU A 212 0.12 -62.66 -10.12
CA GLU A 212 0.40 -64.03 -9.66
C GLU A 212 -0.76 -64.99 -9.95
N LEU A 213 -2.01 -64.56 -9.72
CA LEU A 213 -3.22 -65.33 -10.05
C LEU A 213 -3.33 -65.60 -11.55
N SER A 214 -3.03 -64.60 -12.39
CA SER A 214 -3.07 -64.73 -13.86
C SER A 214 -1.99 -65.66 -14.44
N SER A 215 -0.89 -65.88 -13.71
CA SER A 215 0.17 -66.82 -14.10
C SER A 215 -0.05 -68.27 -13.64
N SER A 216 -1.05 -68.53 -12.79
CA SER A 216 -1.41 -69.89 -12.33
C SER A 216 -2.46 -70.60 -13.20
N GLU A 217 -3.11 -69.88 -14.12
CA GLU A 217 -4.04 -70.45 -15.11
C GLU A 217 -3.30 -70.76 -16.43
N ALA A 218 -2.30 -71.64 -16.39
CA ALA A 218 -1.86 -72.33 -17.60
C ALA A 218 -2.76 -73.57 -17.80
N PRO A 219 -3.44 -73.75 -18.94
CA PRO A 219 -4.31 -74.90 -19.15
C PRO A 219 -3.49 -76.20 -19.15
N PRO A 220 -4.00 -77.31 -18.56
CA PRO A 220 -3.33 -78.60 -18.67
C PRO A 220 -3.31 -79.05 -20.13
N ASP A 221 -2.16 -79.57 -20.56
CA ASP A 221 -1.94 -80.17 -21.87
C ASP A 221 -3.10 -81.09 -22.28
N VAL A 222 -3.82 -80.71 -23.33
CA VAL A 222 -4.76 -81.62 -24.01
C VAL A 222 -3.95 -82.48 -24.96
N LEU A 223 -3.59 -83.66 -24.49
CA LEU A 223 -3.12 -84.78 -25.31
C LEU A 223 -4.30 -85.27 -26.17
N MET A 224 -4.25 -85.08 -27.49
CA MET A 224 -5.12 -85.77 -28.45
C MET A 224 -4.27 -86.70 -29.33
N CYS A 225 -4.45 -88.01 -29.11
CA CYS A 225 -4.46 -89.00 -30.18
C CYS A 225 -5.89 -89.05 -30.75
#